data_AF-A0AA36D5Y6-F1
#
_entry.id   AF-A0AA36D5Y6-F1
#
_cell.length_a   1.000
_cell.length_b   1.000
_cell.length_c   1.000
_cell.angle_alpha   90.00
_cell.angle_beta   90.00
_cell.angle_gamma   90.00
#
_symmetry.space_group_name_H-M   'P 1'
#
loop_
_entity.id
_entity.type
_entity.pdbx_description
1 polymer ?
#
loop_
_entity_poly.entity_id
_entity_poly.type
_entity_poly.pdbx_seq_one_letter_code
_entity_poly.pdbx_strand_id
1 'polypeptide(L)'
;MSVLGLLSLFLGLALVFADDADTRRCYACQWAPMFAGKDCKNPGPETATCAGKVCVTTKIQLGAINATARGCAEENDMARWVRMHPGCMSFSDHKGANFEICTCWKDRCNDN
;
A
#
# COMPACT_ATOMS: atom_id res chain seq x y z
N MET A 1 5.55 -7.58 49.76
CA MET A 1 5.05 -7.75 48.38
C MET A 1 6.09 -8.54 47.61
N SER A 2 5.72 -9.67 46.97
CA SER A 2 6.65 -10.59 46.30
C SER A 2 7.07 -10.04 44.93
N VAL A 3 8.39 -10.05 44.64
CA VAL A 3 8.99 -9.59 43.36
C VAL A 3 8.44 -10.37 42.16
N LEU A 4 8.02 -11.63 42.37
CA LEU A 4 7.43 -12.47 41.33
C LEU A 4 6.05 -11.95 40.83
N GLY A 5 5.29 -11.27 41.69
CA GLY A 5 3.97 -10.72 41.30
C GLY A 5 4.06 -9.51 40.38
N LEU A 6 5.17 -8.75 40.46
CA LEU A 6 5.40 -7.58 39.60
C LEU A 6 5.72 -8.00 38.16
N LEU A 7 6.54 -9.04 37.94
CA LEU A 7 6.88 -9.54 36.61
C LEU A 7 5.66 -10.07 35.82
N SER A 8 4.72 -10.73 36.50
CA SER A 8 3.47 -11.20 35.88
C SER A 8 2.55 -10.06 35.44
N LEU A 9 2.56 -8.93 36.16
CA LEU A 9 1.78 -7.74 35.78
C LEU A 9 2.31 -7.10 34.49
N PHE A 10 3.64 -7.06 34.29
CA PHE A 10 4.23 -6.52 33.06
C PHE A 10 3.96 -7.40 31.83
N LEU A 11 4.00 -8.74 31.97
CA LEU A 11 3.70 -9.65 30.86
C LEU A 11 2.24 -9.53 30.38
N GLY A 12 1.30 -9.33 31.31
CA GLY A 12 -0.12 -9.15 30.98
C GLY A 12 -0.44 -7.85 30.23
N LEU A 13 0.30 -6.76 30.50
CA LEU A 13 0.12 -5.48 29.83
C LEU A 13 0.77 -5.43 28.43
N ALA A 14 1.87 -6.16 28.20
CA ALA A 14 2.52 -6.21 26.89
C ALA A 14 1.65 -6.85 25.80
N LEU A 15 0.80 -7.82 26.16
CA LEU A 15 -0.12 -8.48 25.23
C LEU A 15 -1.28 -7.56 24.80
N VAL A 16 -1.66 -6.56 25.60
CA VAL A 16 -2.76 -5.62 25.29
C VAL A 16 -2.35 -4.59 24.23
N PHE A 17 -1.05 -4.30 24.08
CA PHE A 17 -0.55 -3.37 23.04
C PHE A 17 -0.15 -4.06 21.73
N ALA A 18 -0.38 -5.37 21.58
CA ALA A 18 0.07 -6.13 20.41
C ALA A 18 -1.02 -6.32 19.32
N ASP A 19 -2.27 -5.88 19.54
CA ASP A 19 -3.39 -6.25 18.66
C ASP A 19 -3.75 -5.24 17.55
N ASP A 20 -3.28 -3.98 17.57
CA ASP A 20 -3.82 -2.95 16.64
C ASP A 20 -2.76 -2.09 15.92
N ALA A 21 -1.66 -2.69 15.47
CA ALA A 21 -0.93 -2.13 14.33
C ALA A 21 -1.32 -2.95 13.11
N ASP A 22 -2.36 -2.49 12.42
CA ASP A 22 -2.92 -2.99 11.17
C ASP A 22 -1.81 -2.98 10.08
N THR A 23 -0.88 -3.92 10.23
CA THR A 23 0.39 -4.01 9.51
C THR A 23 0.20 -4.97 8.36
N ARG A 24 0.21 -4.40 7.15
CA ARG A 24 -0.04 -5.14 5.91
C ARG A 24 1.14 -4.95 4.97
N ARG A 25 1.49 -5.96 4.17
CA ARG A 25 2.58 -5.83 3.20
C ARG A 25 1.98 -5.43 1.86
N CYS A 26 2.57 -4.47 1.19
CA CYS A 26 2.21 -4.08 -0.17
C CYS A 26 3.44 -4.24 -1.06
N TYR A 27 3.23 -4.56 -2.34
CA TYR A 27 4.30 -4.48 -3.32
C TYR A 27 4.67 -3.02 -3.55
N ALA A 28 5.96 -2.74 -3.68
CA ALA A 28 6.50 -1.42 -3.88
C ALA A 28 7.42 -1.39 -5.11
N CYS A 29 7.26 -0.36 -5.92
CA CYS A 29 8.11 -0.04 -7.06
C CYS A 29 7.90 1.43 -7.45
N GLN A 30 8.93 2.09 -7.93
CA GLN A 30 8.84 3.47 -8.42
C GLN A 30 8.91 3.51 -9.94
N TRP A 31 7.82 3.97 -10.57
CA TRP A 31 7.71 4.30 -11.99
C TRP A 31 8.42 3.32 -12.94
N ALA A 32 8.21 2.02 -12.69
CA ALA A 32 8.76 0.99 -13.55
C ALA A 32 8.09 1.09 -14.93
N PRO A 33 8.88 1.17 -16.03
CA PRO A 33 8.30 1.23 -17.35
C PRO A 33 7.61 -0.09 -17.68
N MET A 34 6.38 0.01 -18.18
CA MET A 34 5.56 -1.16 -18.54
C MET A 34 5.96 -1.66 -19.92
N PHE A 35 7.10 -2.34 -20.02
CA PHE A 35 7.49 -3.05 -21.24
C PHE A 35 7.00 -4.50 -21.16
N ALA A 36 6.05 -4.87 -22.04
CA ALA A 36 5.60 -6.25 -22.22
C ALA A 36 5.16 -6.98 -20.92
N GLY A 37 4.39 -6.31 -20.06
CA GLY A 37 3.85 -6.90 -18.82
C GLY A 37 4.89 -7.18 -17.73
N LYS A 38 6.09 -6.61 -17.86
CA LYS A 38 7.12 -6.60 -16.80
C LYS A 38 6.93 -5.40 -15.88
N ASP A 39 5.73 -5.25 -15.36
CA ASP A 39 5.37 -4.15 -14.49
C ASP A 39 5.85 -4.51 -13.09
N CYS A 40 6.87 -3.81 -12.58
CA CYS A 40 7.37 -3.95 -11.20
C CYS A 40 7.81 -5.36 -10.76
N LYS A 41 7.91 -6.34 -11.68
CA LYS A 41 8.30 -7.72 -11.39
C LYS A 41 9.80 -7.97 -11.37
N ASN A 42 10.63 -6.99 -11.77
CA ASN A 42 12.07 -7.19 -11.87
C ASN A 42 12.86 -5.88 -11.63
N PRO A 43 13.76 -5.80 -10.63
CA PRO A 43 14.02 -6.82 -9.61
C PRO A 43 12.74 -7.02 -8.77
N GLY A 44 12.49 -8.25 -8.30
CA GLY A 44 11.18 -8.64 -7.72
C GLY A 44 10.60 -7.59 -6.78
N PRO A 45 9.27 -7.38 -6.79
CA PRO A 45 8.66 -6.23 -6.15
C PRO A 45 9.03 -6.24 -4.66
N GLU A 46 9.73 -5.21 -4.21
CA GLU A 46 10.09 -5.06 -2.81
C GLU A 46 8.80 -4.98 -2.01
N THR A 47 8.62 -5.84 -1.00
CA THR A 47 7.44 -5.76 -0.14
C THR A 47 7.70 -4.72 0.94
N ALA A 48 6.92 -3.65 0.94
CA ALA A 48 6.93 -2.66 2.01
C ALA A 48 5.90 -3.05 3.09
N THR A 49 6.30 -3.04 4.35
CA THR A 49 5.36 -3.18 5.48
C THR A 49 4.71 -1.83 5.75
N CYS A 50 3.39 -1.78 5.68
CA CYS A 50 2.59 -0.59 5.82
C CYS A 50 1.73 -0.70 7.09
N ALA A 51 2.04 0.08 8.12
CA ALA A 51 1.20 0.18 9.33
C ALA A 51 0.10 1.25 9.11
N GLY A 52 -1.18 0.89 9.28
CA GLY A 52 -2.30 1.85 9.18
C GLY A 52 -2.51 2.44 7.77
N LYS A 53 -2.04 1.72 6.74
CA LYS A 53 -1.91 2.20 5.36
C LYS A 53 -2.65 1.29 4.39
N VAL A 54 -3.06 1.81 3.24
CA VAL A 54 -3.67 1.04 2.15
C VAL A 54 -2.63 0.74 1.07
N CYS A 55 -2.77 -0.39 0.37
CA CYS A 55 -1.95 -0.66 -0.80
C CYS A 55 -2.48 0.15 -1.99
N VAL A 56 -1.57 0.75 -2.75
CA VAL A 56 -1.91 1.58 -3.92
C VAL A 56 -1.12 1.11 -5.15
N THR A 57 -1.79 1.18 -6.30
CA THR A 57 -1.19 1.05 -7.64
C THR A 57 -1.56 2.29 -8.45
N THR A 58 -0.56 2.95 -9.03
CA THR A 58 -0.76 4.07 -9.95
C THR A 58 -0.16 3.70 -11.30
N LYS A 59 -0.96 3.80 -12.37
CA LYS A 59 -0.52 3.63 -13.75
C LYS A 59 -0.65 4.96 -14.48
N ILE A 60 0.34 5.28 -15.31
CA ILE A 60 0.32 6.42 -16.21
C ILE A 60 0.52 5.91 -17.63
N GLN A 61 -0.31 6.40 -18.54
CA GLN A 61 -0.17 6.24 -19.98
C GLN A 61 -0.13 7.63 -20.63
N LEU A 62 0.98 7.95 -21.30
CA LEU A 62 1.15 9.17 -22.09
C LEU A 62 1.72 8.80 -23.46
N GLY A 63 0.85 8.75 -24.48
CA GLY A 63 1.23 8.26 -25.81
C GLY A 63 1.69 6.80 -25.76
N ALA A 64 2.96 6.56 -26.13
CA ALA A 64 3.58 5.23 -26.05
C ALA A 64 4.25 4.94 -24.69
N ILE A 65 4.32 5.92 -23.80
CA ILE A 65 4.95 5.78 -22.48
C ILE A 65 3.92 5.21 -21.52
N ASN A 66 4.21 4.03 -20.98
CA ASN A 66 3.44 3.42 -19.91
C ASN A 66 4.35 3.21 -18.70
N ALA A 67 3.92 3.65 -17.52
CA ALA A 67 4.67 3.52 -16.28
C ALA A 67 3.75 3.12 -15.12
N THR A 68 4.26 2.29 -14.21
CA THR A 68 3.53 1.87 -13.00
C THR A 68 4.34 2.17 -11.75
N ALA A 69 3.66 2.66 -10.72
CA ALA A 69 4.18 2.81 -9.37
C ALA A 69 3.27 2.05 -8.40
N ARG A 70 3.87 1.44 -7.37
CA ARG A 70 3.16 0.71 -6.33
C ARG A 70 3.74 1.04 -4.97
N GLY A 71 2.91 0.98 -3.93
CA GLY A 71 3.40 1.15 -2.56
C GLY A 71 2.29 1.23 -1.53
N CYS A 72 2.63 1.84 -0.40
CA CYS A 72 1.71 2.15 0.68
C CYS A 72 1.25 3.61 0.58
N ALA A 73 -0.01 3.90 0.88
CA ALA A 73 -0.47 5.26 1.14
C ALA A 73 -1.16 5.33 2.51
N GLU A 74 -0.98 6.47 3.19
CA GLU A 74 -1.70 6.76 4.44
C GLU A 74 -3.20 6.68 4.18
N GLU A 75 -3.91 6.03 5.10
CA GLU A 75 -5.37 6.00 4.98
C GLU A 75 -5.92 7.41 5.04
N ASN A 76 -5.34 8.39 5.74
CA ASN A 76 -5.89 9.75 5.74
C ASN A 76 -5.70 10.50 4.40
N ASP A 77 -4.55 10.32 3.74
CA ASP A 77 -4.26 10.93 2.44
C ASP A 77 -5.12 10.31 1.35
N MET A 78 -5.36 9.00 1.45
CA MET A 78 -6.18 8.25 0.52
C MET A 78 -7.65 8.14 0.94
N ALA A 79 -8.06 8.35 2.18
CA ALA A 79 -9.42 8.08 2.67
C ALA A 79 -10.43 8.95 1.97
N ARG A 80 -10.07 10.22 1.71
CA ARG A 80 -10.94 11.09 0.93
C ARG A 80 -11.09 10.55 -0.49
N TRP A 81 -9.99 10.17 -1.13
CA TRP A 81 -9.98 9.62 -2.49
C TRP A 81 -10.74 8.28 -2.58
N VAL A 82 -10.43 7.35 -1.69
CA VAL A 82 -10.90 5.98 -1.61
C VAL A 82 -12.35 5.86 -1.17
N ARG A 83 -12.83 6.73 -0.26
CA ARG A 83 -14.27 6.79 0.07
C ARG A 83 -15.11 7.31 -1.08
N MET A 84 -14.54 8.14 -1.96
CA MET A 84 -15.21 8.62 -3.16
C MET A 84 -15.11 7.61 -4.32
N HIS A 85 -14.10 6.73 -4.30
CA HIS A 85 -13.80 5.77 -5.38
C HIS A 85 -13.31 4.41 -4.84
N PRO A 86 -14.23 3.53 -4.39
CA PRO A 86 -13.85 2.18 -3.97
C PRO A 86 -13.39 1.36 -5.18
N GLY A 87 -12.10 1.02 -5.23
CA GLY A 87 -11.49 0.24 -6.32
C GLY A 87 -10.49 1.05 -7.14
N CYS A 88 -10.68 1.05 -8.46
CA CYS A 88 -9.83 1.76 -9.42
C CYS A 88 -10.56 2.97 -9.99
N MET A 89 -9.83 4.08 -10.13
CA MET A 89 -10.31 5.28 -10.81
C MET A 89 -9.35 5.65 -11.92
N SER A 90 -9.91 5.98 -13.09
CA SER A 90 -9.16 6.51 -14.21
C SER A 90 -9.51 7.97 -14.46
N PHE A 91 -8.51 8.80 -14.75
CA PHE A 91 -8.71 10.19 -15.15
C PHE A 91 -7.60 10.64 -16.10
N SER A 92 -7.88 11.65 -16.92
CA SER A 92 -6.90 12.22 -17.84
C SER A 92 -6.49 13.60 -17.36
N ASP A 93 -5.20 13.95 -17.44
CA ASP A 93 -4.76 15.32 -17.24
C ASP A 93 -5.00 16.19 -18.49
N HIS A 94 -4.79 17.50 -18.35
CA HIS A 94 -4.92 18.47 -19.43
C HIS A 94 -3.84 18.31 -20.52
N LYS A 95 -2.84 17.46 -20.32
CA LYS A 95 -1.76 17.14 -21.27
C LYS A 95 -2.03 15.83 -22.02
N GLY A 96 -3.16 15.17 -21.75
CA GLY A 96 -3.56 13.91 -22.38
C GLY A 96 -2.91 12.67 -21.77
N ALA A 97 -2.27 12.78 -20.60
CA ALA A 97 -1.83 11.62 -19.84
C ALA A 97 -3.05 10.99 -19.13
N ASN A 98 -3.22 9.68 -19.31
CA ASN A 98 -4.22 8.91 -18.59
C ASN A 98 -3.61 8.30 -17.33
N PHE A 99 -4.27 8.49 -16.21
CA PHE A 99 -3.91 7.98 -14.91
C PHE A 99 -4.94 6.93 -14.51
N GLU A 100 -4.49 5.83 -13.91
CA GLU A 100 -5.33 4.87 -13.20
C GLU A 100 -4.78 4.69 -11.79
N ILE A 101 -5.59 4.93 -10.77
CA ILE A 101 -5.22 4.74 -9.37
C ILE A 101 -6.14 3.70 -8.76
N CYS A 102 -5.56 2.59 -8.30
CA CYS A 102 -6.26 1.50 -7.62
C CYS A 102 -5.82 1.40 -6.17
N THR A 103 -6.76 1.10 -5.28
CA THR A 103 -6.49 0.89 -3.85
C THR A 103 -7.07 -0.41 -3.34
N CYS A 104 -6.40 -1.04 -2.36
CA CYS A 104 -6.86 -2.28 -1.76
C CYS A 104 -6.28 -2.48 -0.34
N TRP A 105 -6.94 -3.33 0.47
CA TRP A 105 -6.66 -3.52 1.90
C TRP A 105 -6.12 -4.90 2.28
N LYS A 106 -6.10 -5.86 1.35
CA LYS A 106 -5.58 -7.21 1.63
C LYS A 106 -4.06 -7.23 1.54
N ASP A 107 -3.41 -8.12 2.28
CA ASP A 107 -1.96 -8.34 2.17
C ASP A 107 -1.58 -8.61 0.71
N ARG A 108 -0.64 -7.82 0.18
CA ARG A 108 -0.09 -7.93 -1.18
C ARG A 108 -1.13 -7.90 -2.29
N CYS A 109 -2.23 -7.18 -2.07
CA CYS A 109 -3.32 -7.09 -3.04
C CYS A 109 -3.00 -6.28 -4.31
N ASN A 110 -1.95 -5.48 -4.28
CA ASN A 110 -1.51 -4.64 -5.40
C ASN A 110 -0.49 -5.35 -6.31
N ASP A 111 -0.60 -6.68 -6.46
CA ASP A 111 0.26 -7.47 -7.36
C ASP A 111 -0.10 -7.31 -8.85
N ASN A 112 -1.36 -6.98 -9.14
CA ASN A 112 -1.88 -6.80 -10.49
C ASN A 112 -2.02 -5.31 -10.83
#